data_AF-A0A4V2XAL0-F1
#
_entry.id   AF-A0A4V2XAL0-F1
#
_cell.length_a   1.000
_cell.length_b   1.000
_cell.length_c   1.000
_cell.angle_alpha   90.00
_cell.angle_beta   90.00
_cell.angle_gamma   90.00
#
_symmetry.space_group_name_H-M   'P 1'
#
loop_
_entity.id
_entity.type
_entity.pdbx_description
1 polymer ?
#
loop_
_entity_poly.entity_id
_entity_poly.type
_entity_poly.pdbx_seq_one_letter_code
_entity_poly.pdbx_strand_id
1 'polypeptide(L)'
;MKNYFSLRALLLSVGVFCAGLAPPLKAAPLAIRARLTCFEGNVSIELVIQSRNKIKVDKGSLVTQDDSSFIVRNISASQLITITEITETDTLTSQFTVPVIDPLPITPPIVSSSAICAGSQPAALIALVGQDQTVDWYDSPTKGRMLAAGQLTYIPPKAGRYYAEARNQTLGCLGKSQRSEAVVTINRTLCPIVTIKRR
;
A
#
# COMPACT_ATOMS: atom_id res chain seq x y z
N MET A 1 40.88 -14.35 -36.07
CA MET A 1 39.89 -14.06 -37.13
C MET A 1 39.45 -12.62 -36.92
N LYS A 2 40.15 -11.68 -37.54
CA LYS A 2 39.74 -10.94 -38.77
C LYS A 2 38.46 -10.13 -38.52
N ASN A 3 38.38 -8.82 -38.70
CA ASN A 3 39.27 -7.83 -39.30
C ASN A 3 38.74 -6.44 -38.89
N TYR A 4 39.67 -5.50 -38.67
CA TYR A 4 39.41 -4.07 -38.84
C TYR A 4 39.03 -3.81 -40.30
N PHE A 5 37.97 -3.05 -40.55
CA PHE A 5 37.76 -2.40 -41.86
C PHE A 5 37.39 -0.94 -41.65
N SER A 6 38.41 -0.11 -41.79
CA SER A 6 38.32 1.31 -42.10
C SER A 6 37.83 1.46 -43.55
N LEU A 7 36.81 2.28 -43.79
CA LEU A 7 36.58 2.87 -45.11
C LEU A 7 36.20 4.35 -44.95
N ARG A 8 37.16 5.22 -45.25
CA ARG A 8 36.89 6.59 -45.74
C ARG A 8 36.59 6.46 -47.24
N ALA A 9 35.42 6.94 -47.67
CA ALA A 9 35.14 7.22 -49.07
C ALA A 9 34.90 8.73 -49.24
N LEU A 10 35.55 9.27 -50.26
CA LEU A 10 35.68 10.68 -50.62
C LEU A 10 34.43 11.17 -51.40
N LEU A 11 33.91 12.33 -50.99
CA LEU A 11 33.39 13.48 -51.76
C LEU A 11 32.50 13.35 -53.04
N LEU A 12 31.44 14.17 -52.99
CA LEU A 12 30.78 14.97 -54.05
C LEU A 12 29.72 14.30 -54.96
N SER A 13 28.46 14.55 -54.61
CA SER A 13 27.43 14.90 -55.61
C SER A 13 26.47 15.92 -55.01
N VAL A 14 26.41 17.10 -55.64
CA VAL A 14 25.45 18.16 -55.35
C VAL A 14 24.04 17.61 -55.59
N GLY A 15 23.27 17.46 -54.52
CA GLY A 15 21.86 17.10 -54.56
C GLY A 15 21.11 18.00 -53.58
N VAL A 16 20.52 19.07 -54.09
CA VAL A 16 19.51 19.85 -53.37
C VAL A 16 18.32 18.92 -53.14
N PHE A 17 18.09 18.48 -51.91
CA PHE A 17 16.83 17.87 -51.51
C PHE A 17 16.55 18.17 -50.05
N CYS A 18 15.46 18.92 -49.86
CA CYS A 18 14.66 19.16 -48.66
C CYS A 18 15.36 19.30 -47.30
N ALA A 19 15.06 20.42 -46.64
CA ALA A 19 14.93 20.49 -45.19
C ALA A 19 13.93 19.40 -44.71
N GLY A 20 14.43 18.17 -44.58
CA GLY A 20 13.76 17.10 -43.89
C GLY A 20 13.82 17.43 -42.42
N LEU A 21 12.71 17.93 -41.89
CA LEU A 21 12.38 17.85 -40.48
C LEU A 21 12.92 16.52 -39.96
N ALA A 22 13.93 16.57 -39.09
CA ALA A 22 14.30 15.40 -38.32
C ALA A 22 12.99 14.87 -37.72
N PRO A 23 12.64 13.58 -37.92
CA PRO A 23 11.47 13.02 -37.26
C PRO A 23 11.60 13.35 -35.78
N PRO A 24 10.52 13.79 -35.10
CA PRO A 24 10.60 14.16 -33.69
C PRO A 24 11.27 13.00 -32.98
N LEU A 25 12.40 13.28 -32.32
CA LEU A 25 13.11 12.32 -31.48
C LEU A 25 12.04 11.57 -30.70
N LYS A 26 11.82 10.31 -31.06
CA LYS A 26 10.85 9.47 -30.40
C LYS A 26 11.28 9.45 -28.95
N ALA A 27 10.54 10.16 -28.10
CA ALA A 27 10.90 10.36 -26.71
C ALA A 27 11.20 8.99 -26.10
N ALA A 28 12.39 8.86 -25.50
CA ALA A 28 12.74 7.64 -24.79
C ALA A 28 11.66 7.40 -23.73
N PRO A 29 11.16 6.15 -23.56
CA PRO A 29 10.11 5.90 -22.59
C PRO A 29 10.62 6.28 -21.20
N LEU A 30 9.84 7.09 -20.48
CA LEU A 30 10.12 7.44 -19.09
C LEU A 30 10.34 6.16 -18.28
N ALA A 31 11.49 6.06 -17.60
CA ALA A 31 11.72 4.97 -16.66
C ALA A 31 11.04 5.34 -15.33
N ILE A 32 9.91 4.70 -15.05
CA ILE A 32 9.13 4.90 -13.84
C ILE A 32 9.23 3.63 -13.00
N ARG A 33 9.68 3.77 -11.75
CA ARG A 33 9.69 2.70 -10.76
C ARG A 33 8.81 3.07 -9.59
N ALA A 34 7.87 2.20 -9.24
CA ALA A 34 7.04 2.36 -8.05
C ALA A 34 7.62 1.59 -6.86
N ARG A 35 7.53 2.20 -5.68
CA ARG A 35 7.72 1.55 -4.38
C ARG A 35 6.45 1.75 -3.55
N LEU A 36 5.94 0.66 -3.00
CA LEU A 36 4.83 0.69 -2.06
C LEU A 36 5.39 0.84 -0.65
N THR A 37 4.82 1.75 0.12
CA THR A 37 5.18 2.00 1.52
C THR A 37 3.91 2.11 2.36
N CYS A 38 4.00 1.77 3.64
CA CYS A 38 2.90 1.97 4.59
C CYS A 38 3.23 3.17 5.46
N PHE A 39 2.39 4.20 5.44
CA PHE A 39 2.50 5.37 6.30
C PHE A 39 1.17 5.58 7.03
N GLU A 40 1.20 5.49 8.36
CA GLU A 40 0.00 5.68 9.22
C GLU A 40 -1.21 4.81 8.84
N GLY A 41 -0.99 3.54 8.46
CA GLY A 41 -2.08 2.65 8.02
C GLY A 41 -2.63 2.95 6.62
N ASN A 42 -1.96 3.84 5.87
CA ASN A 42 -2.24 4.08 4.47
C ASN A 42 -1.12 3.52 3.60
N VAL A 43 -1.50 2.80 2.54
CA VAL A 43 -0.57 2.51 1.44
C VAL A 43 -0.25 3.85 0.75
N SER A 44 1.00 4.28 0.86
CA SER A 44 1.57 5.40 0.11
C SER A 44 2.51 4.87 -0.95
N ILE A 45 2.38 5.37 -2.17
CA ILE A 45 3.30 5.04 -3.26
C ILE A 45 4.36 6.13 -3.37
N GLU A 46 5.60 5.69 -3.49
CA GLU A 46 6.73 6.51 -3.92
C GLU A 46 7.06 6.14 -5.37
N LEU A 47 6.94 7.09 -6.29
CA LEU A 47 7.35 6.91 -7.68
C LEU A 47 8.72 7.54 -7.88
N VAL A 48 9.68 6.76 -8.37
CA VAL A 48 10.97 7.25 -8.85
C VAL A 48 10.88 7.35 -10.36
N ILE A 49 11.00 8.56 -10.88
CA ILE A 49 10.93 8.89 -12.30
C ILE A 49 12.34 9.31 -12.74
N GLN A 50 12.85 8.71 -13.81
CA GLN A 50 14.07 9.16 -14.46
C GLN A 50 13.74 9.85 -15.78
N SER A 51 14.07 11.14 -15.86
CA SER A 51 13.91 11.95 -17.07
C SER A 51 14.91 13.10 -17.08
N ARG A 52 15.32 13.55 -18.27
CA ARG A 52 16.10 14.80 -18.45
C ARG A 52 15.22 16.05 -18.56
N ASN A 53 13.92 15.88 -18.64
CA ASN A 53 12.94 16.95 -18.81
C ASN A 53 12.31 17.31 -17.47
N LYS A 54 11.67 18.48 -17.40
CA LYS A 54 10.92 18.90 -16.21
C LYS A 54 9.70 18.02 -16.04
N ILE A 55 9.38 17.67 -14.80
CA ILE A 55 8.21 16.87 -14.45
C ILE A 55 7.19 17.74 -13.71
N LYS A 56 5.92 17.61 -14.09
CA LYS A 56 4.75 18.04 -13.29
C LYS A 56 3.89 16.83 -12.98
N VAL A 57 3.26 16.84 -11.82
CA VAL A 57 2.32 15.80 -11.38
C VAL A 57 1.02 16.47 -10.94
N ASP A 58 -0.10 15.82 -11.22
CA ASP A 58 -1.43 16.26 -10.78
C ASP A 58 -1.72 15.89 -9.31
N LYS A 59 -1.04 14.86 -8.79
CA LYS A 59 -1.23 14.31 -7.44
C LYS A 59 0.08 13.99 -6.77
N GLY A 60 0.04 14.00 -5.43
CA GLY A 60 1.22 13.77 -4.60
C GLY A 60 2.12 15.00 -4.53
N SER A 61 3.30 14.81 -3.94
CA SER A 61 4.32 15.85 -3.79
C SER A 61 5.55 15.45 -4.60
N LEU A 62 5.93 16.31 -5.54
CA LEU A 62 7.13 16.14 -6.35
C LEU A 62 8.35 16.67 -5.61
N VAL A 63 9.38 15.85 -5.52
CA VAL A 63 10.70 16.18 -4.98
C VAL A 63 11.73 15.89 -6.06
N THR A 64 12.51 16.89 -6.44
CA THR A 64 13.66 16.75 -7.34
C THR A 64 14.84 16.23 -6.52
N GLN A 65 15.33 15.03 -6.82
CA GLN A 65 16.50 14.46 -6.14
C GLN A 65 17.80 14.92 -6.81
N ASP A 66 17.83 14.87 -8.14
CA ASP A 66 18.92 15.35 -8.98
C ASP A 66 18.37 15.84 -10.32
N ASP A 67 19.24 16.28 -11.23
CA ASP A 67 18.88 16.82 -12.56
C ASP A 67 18.14 15.81 -13.45
N SER A 68 18.18 14.53 -13.10
CA SER A 68 17.60 13.43 -13.88
C SER A 68 16.61 12.55 -13.12
N SER A 69 16.44 12.77 -11.81
CA SER A 69 15.69 11.91 -10.90
C SER A 69 14.69 12.70 -10.08
N PHE A 70 13.43 12.29 -10.20
CA PHE A 70 12.30 12.88 -9.54
C PHE A 70 11.60 11.84 -8.69
N ILE A 71 11.20 12.22 -7.48
CA ILE A 71 10.45 11.39 -6.55
C ILE A 71 9.07 12.00 -6.35
N VAL A 72 8.02 11.21 -6.55
CA VAL A 72 6.65 11.60 -6.19
C VAL A 72 6.24 10.85 -4.94
N ARG A 73 5.85 11.59 -3.90
CA ARG A 73 5.45 11.04 -2.59
C ARG A 73 3.99 11.35 -2.27
N ASN A 74 3.49 10.75 -1.19
CA ASN A 74 2.17 11.02 -0.62
C ASN A 74 1.03 10.76 -1.61
N ILE A 75 1.18 9.74 -2.44
CA ILE A 75 0.13 9.33 -3.35
C ILE A 75 -0.78 8.32 -2.64
N SER A 76 -2.08 8.57 -2.68
CA SER A 76 -3.09 7.65 -2.13
C SER A 76 -3.34 6.49 -3.09
N ALA A 77 -3.46 5.27 -2.53
CA ALA A 77 -3.89 4.08 -3.25
C ALA A 77 -5.24 4.26 -3.99
N SER A 78 -5.46 3.49 -5.05
CA SER A 78 -6.67 3.49 -5.88
C SER A 78 -6.94 4.79 -6.64
N GLN A 79 -5.88 5.47 -7.09
CA GLN A 79 -5.98 6.70 -7.89
C GLN A 79 -5.20 6.58 -9.21
N LEU A 80 -5.62 7.33 -10.22
CA LEU A 80 -4.81 7.58 -11.42
C LEU A 80 -3.97 8.84 -11.20
N ILE A 81 -2.67 8.76 -11.43
CA ILE A 81 -1.77 9.93 -11.46
C ILE A 81 -1.45 10.26 -12.91
N THR A 82 -1.48 11.53 -13.24
CA THR A 82 -1.04 12.08 -14.51
C THR A 82 0.33 12.73 -14.32
N ILE A 83 1.35 12.13 -14.94
CA ILE A 83 2.70 12.68 -15.02
C ILE A 83 2.79 13.46 -16.33
N THR A 84 3.12 14.74 -16.25
CA THR A 84 3.37 15.59 -17.41
C THR A 84 4.86 15.89 -17.49
N GLU A 85 5.49 15.40 -18.55
CA GLU A 85 6.86 15.72 -18.90
C GLU A 85 6.87 16.97 -19.78
N ILE A 86 7.72 17.93 -19.47
CA ILE A 86 7.82 19.20 -20.16
C ILE A 86 9.27 19.40 -20.60
N THR A 87 9.48 19.60 -21.91
CA THR A 87 10.82 19.84 -22.46
C THR A 87 11.43 21.13 -21.89
N GLU A 88 12.75 21.27 -21.95
CA GLU A 88 13.46 22.48 -21.47
C GLU A 88 12.92 23.79 -22.07
N THR A 89 12.34 23.71 -23.27
CA THR A 89 11.70 24.82 -23.99
C THR A 89 10.28 25.15 -23.53
N ASP A 90 9.70 24.43 -22.58
CA ASP A 90 8.33 24.57 -22.05
C ASP A 90 7.21 24.47 -23.13
N THR A 91 7.54 24.00 -24.33
CA THR A 91 6.67 24.03 -25.52
C THR A 91 6.07 22.68 -25.89
N LEU A 92 6.69 21.58 -25.49
CA LEU A 92 6.19 20.23 -25.74
C LEU A 92 5.88 19.55 -24.41
N THR A 93 4.67 18.98 -24.32
CA THR A 93 4.23 18.21 -23.16
C THR A 93 3.87 16.79 -23.57
N SER A 94 4.31 15.83 -22.77
CA SER A 94 3.92 14.43 -22.89
C SER A 94 3.26 14.00 -21.58
N GLN A 95 2.11 13.32 -21.68
CA GLN A 95 1.36 12.87 -20.52
C GLN A 95 1.39 11.35 -20.40
N PHE A 96 1.61 10.87 -19.19
CA PHE A 96 1.64 9.47 -18.84
C PHE A 96 0.75 9.24 -17.63
N THR A 97 -0.20 8.31 -17.75
CA THR A 97 -1.08 7.95 -16.65
C THR A 97 -0.59 6.69 -15.97
N VAL A 98 -0.34 6.77 -14.67
CA VAL A 98 0.08 5.62 -13.85
C VAL A 98 -1.08 5.23 -12.94
N PRO A 99 -1.64 4.01 -13.07
CA PRO A 99 -2.61 3.51 -12.13
C PRO A 99 -1.93 3.11 -10.82
N VAL A 100 -2.35 3.74 -9.74
CA VAL A 100 -1.96 3.37 -8.38
C VAL A 100 -3.02 2.42 -7.86
N ILE A 101 -2.72 1.13 -7.95
CA ILE A 101 -3.61 0.07 -7.46
C ILE A 101 -3.24 -0.19 -5.99
N ASP A 102 -4.24 -0.23 -5.10
CA ASP A 102 -4.05 -0.81 -3.78
C ASP A 102 -3.87 -2.32 -3.94
N PRO A 103 -2.67 -2.88 -3.69
CA PRO A 103 -2.45 -4.30 -3.92
C PRO A 103 -3.34 -5.17 -3.03
N LEU A 104 -3.86 -4.64 -1.90
CA LEU A 104 -4.84 -5.36 -1.12
C LEU A 104 -5.64 -4.42 -0.19
N PRO A 105 -6.92 -4.12 -0.49
CA PRO A 105 -7.75 -3.37 0.44
C PRO A 105 -7.91 -4.17 1.74
N ILE A 106 -7.47 -3.59 2.85
CA ILE A 106 -7.62 -4.20 4.18
C ILE A 106 -8.99 -3.82 4.72
N THR A 107 -9.92 -4.77 4.72
CA THR A 107 -11.24 -4.63 5.32
C THR A 107 -11.22 -4.96 6.81
N PRO A 108 -12.15 -4.43 7.61
CA PRO A 108 -12.28 -4.83 9.00
C PRO A 108 -12.48 -6.34 9.12
N PRO A 109 -11.80 -7.03 10.05
CA PRO A 109 -11.95 -8.47 10.25
C PRO A 109 -13.36 -8.82 10.72
N ILE A 110 -13.88 -9.99 10.36
CA ILE A 110 -15.11 -10.51 10.99
C ILE A 110 -14.69 -11.22 12.27
N VAL A 111 -15.24 -10.82 13.41
CA VAL A 111 -14.84 -11.36 14.72
C VAL A 111 -15.98 -12.12 15.41
N SER A 112 -15.63 -13.24 16.03
CA SER A 112 -16.55 -13.97 16.90
C SER A 112 -16.70 -13.28 18.26
N SER A 113 -17.84 -13.44 18.91
CA SER A 113 -18.06 -13.09 20.32
C SER A 113 -18.36 -14.35 21.15
N SER A 114 -18.14 -14.29 22.45
CA SER A 114 -18.38 -15.45 23.34
C SER A 114 -19.15 -15.07 24.61
N ALA A 115 -19.82 -16.07 25.20
CA ALA A 115 -20.48 -15.96 26.49
C ALA A 115 -19.92 -17.02 27.42
N ILE A 116 -19.57 -16.60 28.64
CA ILE A 116 -19.00 -17.48 29.66
C ILE A 116 -19.78 -17.46 30.96
N CYS A 117 -19.56 -18.49 31.77
CA CYS A 117 -20.01 -18.51 33.14
C CYS A 117 -19.14 -17.69 34.07
N ALA A 118 -19.74 -17.24 35.18
CA ALA A 118 -19.00 -16.53 36.22
C ALA A 118 -17.92 -17.45 36.79
N GLY A 119 -16.66 -16.99 36.74
CA GLY A 119 -15.50 -17.76 37.20
C GLY A 119 -14.93 -18.74 36.18
N SER A 120 -15.54 -18.88 34.98
CA SER A 120 -14.97 -19.68 33.89
C SER A 120 -14.01 -18.87 33.03
N GLN A 121 -13.05 -19.55 32.40
CA GLN A 121 -12.11 -18.92 31.48
C GLN A 121 -12.79 -18.66 30.10
N PRO A 122 -12.58 -17.49 29.48
CA PRO A 122 -13.03 -17.22 28.12
C PRO A 122 -12.48 -18.21 27.08
N ALA A 123 -13.31 -18.54 26.08
CA ALA A 123 -12.86 -19.23 24.88
C ALA A 123 -12.06 -18.30 23.96
N ALA A 124 -11.31 -18.88 23.03
CA ALA A 124 -10.62 -18.14 21.99
C ALA A 124 -11.63 -17.36 21.12
N LEU A 125 -11.36 -16.07 20.95
CA LEU A 125 -11.96 -15.25 19.91
C LEU A 125 -11.27 -15.58 18.59
N ILE A 126 -12.04 -15.68 17.52
CA ILE A 126 -11.59 -15.97 16.17
C ILE A 126 -11.89 -14.74 15.30
N ALA A 127 -10.90 -14.36 14.49
CA ALA A 127 -11.03 -13.31 13.50
C ALA A 127 -10.79 -13.88 12.09
N LEU A 128 -11.65 -13.51 11.15
CA LEU A 128 -11.54 -13.86 9.74
C LEU A 128 -11.13 -12.63 8.94
N VAL A 129 -10.11 -12.79 8.10
CA VAL A 129 -9.51 -11.74 7.25
C VAL A 129 -9.34 -12.24 5.82
N GLY A 130 -9.01 -11.33 4.91
CA GLY A 130 -8.66 -11.68 3.53
C GLY A 130 -7.35 -12.48 3.43
N GLN A 131 -7.04 -12.95 2.22
CA GLN A 131 -5.78 -13.61 1.93
C GLN A 131 -4.58 -12.70 2.24
N ASP A 132 -3.45 -13.27 2.67
CA ASP A 132 -2.21 -12.55 3.01
C ASP A 132 -2.39 -11.46 4.08
N GLN A 133 -3.37 -11.65 4.97
CA GLN A 133 -3.64 -10.78 6.11
C GLN A 133 -3.53 -11.55 7.43
N THR A 134 -3.24 -10.80 8.50
CA THR A 134 -3.21 -11.23 9.89
C THR A 134 -4.05 -10.28 10.74
N VAL A 135 -4.16 -10.55 12.04
CA VAL A 135 -4.93 -9.72 12.96
C VAL A 135 -4.09 -9.33 14.15
N ASP A 136 -4.18 -8.06 14.51
CA ASP A 136 -3.68 -7.52 15.77
C ASP A 136 -4.86 -7.24 16.71
N TRP A 137 -4.73 -7.65 17.97
CA TRP A 137 -5.75 -7.52 18.99
C TRP A 137 -5.42 -6.38 19.95
N TYR A 138 -6.44 -5.64 20.38
CA TYR A 138 -6.33 -4.45 21.22
C TYR A 138 -7.41 -4.38 22.30
N ASP A 139 -7.16 -3.56 23.32
CA ASP A 139 -8.08 -3.32 24.44
C ASP A 139 -9.03 -2.11 24.27
N SER A 140 -8.86 -1.32 23.21
CA SER A 140 -9.68 -0.13 22.91
C SER A 140 -9.99 -0.04 21.42
N PRO A 141 -11.16 0.53 21.03
CA PRO A 141 -11.53 0.72 19.62
C PRO A 141 -10.55 1.64 18.87
N THR A 142 -9.90 2.57 19.56
CA THR A 142 -8.90 3.48 19.00
C THR A 142 -7.76 3.72 20.00
N LYS A 143 -6.52 3.85 19.49
CA LYS A 143 -5.31 4.15 20.28
C LYS A 143 -5.08 3.25 21.52
N GLY A 144 -5.63 2.04 21.49
CA GLY A 144 -5.49 1.05 22.57
C GLY A 144 -4.11 0.41 22.64
N ARG A 145 -3.85 -0.28 23.75
CA ARG A 145 -2.68 -1.13 23.90
C ARG A 145 -2.87 -2.41 23.10
N MET A 146 -1.81 -2.82 22.42
CA MET A 146 -1.76 -4.09 21.72
C MET A 146 -1.70 -5.25 22.71
N LEU A 147 -2.60 -6.22 22.53
CA LEU A 147 -2.73 -7.42 23.35
C LEU A 147 -2.06 -8.63 22.70
N ALA A 148 -2.19 -8.74 21.38
CA ALA A 148 -1.53 -9.75 20.55
C ALA A 148 -1.33 -9.21 19.14
N ALA A 149 -0.30 -9.68 18.43
CA ALA A 149 0.03 -9.23 17.08
C ALA A 149 0.15 -10.41 16.13
N GLY A 150 -0.36 -10.27 14.91
CA GLY A 150 -0.21 -11.27 13.86
C GLY A 150 -0.94 -12.60 14.15
N GLN A 151 -1.99 -12.60 14.98
CA GLN A 151 -2.72 -13.81 15.41
C GLN A 151 -4.19 -13.74 14.99
N LEU A 152 -4.67 -14.74 14.25
CA LEU A 152 -6.11 -14.87 13.90
C LEU A 152 -6.99 -15.24 15.09
N THR A 153 -6.39 -15.68 16.20
CA THR A 153 -7.11 -16.04 17.42
C THR A 153 -6.53 -15.35 18.64
N TYR A 154 -7.37 -15.09 19.63
CA TYR A 154 -6.95 -14.48 20.90
C TYR A 154 -7.78 -15.02 22.06
N ILE A 155 -7.13 -15.45 23.14
CA ILE A 155 -7.78 -15.92 24.36
C ILE A 155 -7.76 -14.77 25.39
N PRO A 156 -8.90 -14.09 25.63
CA PRO A 156 -8.93 -13.00 26.58
C PRO A 156 -8.82 -13.49 28.03
N PRO A 157 -8.18 -12.72 28.92
CA PRO A 157 -8.01 -13.12 30.32
C PRO A 157 -9.29 -12.99 31.15
N LYS A 158 -10.25 -12.18 30.70
CA LYS A 158 -11.52 -11.91 31.40
C LYS A 158 -12.62 -11.47 30.44
N ALA A 159 -13.85 -11.46 30.92
CA ALA A 159 -14.97 -10.82 30.21
C ALA A 159 -14.67 -9.33 29.95
N GLY A 160 -15.07 -8.85 28.78
CA GLY A 160 -14.73 -7.51 28.30
C GLY A 160 -14.93 -7.35 26.80
N ARG A 161 -14.60 -6.15 26.31
CA ARG A 161 -14.57 -5.80 24.89
C ARG A 161 -13.13 -5.86 24.40
N TYR A 162 -12.94 -6.47 23.24
CA TYR A 162 -11.65 -6.64 22.58
C TYR A 162 -11.80 -6.23 21.12
N TYR A 163 -10.74 -5.71 20.53
CA TYR A 163 -10.81 -5.07 19.23
C TYR A 163 -9.77 -5.67 18.30
N ALA A 164 -10.21 -6.10 17.11
CA ALA A 164 -9.36 -6.72 16.10
C ALA A 164 -9.11 -5.76 14.94
N GLU A 165 -7.86 -5.68 14.50
CA GLU A 165 -7.41 -4.87 13.38
C GLU A 165 -6.69 -5.77 12.38
N ALA A 166 -7.11 -5.75 11.11
CA ALA A 166 -6.45 -6.53 10.08
C ALA A 166 -5.13 -5.87 9.64
N ARG A 167 -4.12 -6.70 9.34
CA ARG A 167 -2.78 -6.30 8.91
C ARG A 167 -2.37 -7.08 7.67
N ASN A 168 -1.92 -6.40 6.61
CA ASN A 168 -1.33 -7.03 5.44
C ASN A 168 0.06 -7.60 5.77
N GLN A 169 0.34 -8.86 5.41
CA GLN A 169 1.61 -9.52 5.72
C GLN A 169 2.77 -9.08 4.80
N THR A 170 2.47 -8.73 3.56
CA THR A 170 3.47 -8.35 2.54
C THR A 170 4.04 -6.96 2.78
N LEU A 171 3.16 -6.00 3.13
CA LEU A 171 3.52 -4.60 3.32
C LEU A 171 3.56 -4.20 4.81
N GLY A 172 2.97 -4.98 5.70
CA GLY A 172 2.83 -4.63 7.12
C GLY A 172 1.80 -3.54 7.41
N CYS A 173 1.04 -3.09 6.41
CA CYS A 173 0.00 -2.07 6.54
C CYS A 173 -1.14 -2.53 7.44
N LEU A 174 -1.67 -1.63 8.27
CA LEU A 174 -2.91 -1.83 9.02
C LEU A 174 -4.11 -1.29 8.22
N GLY A 175 -5.30 -1.83 8.47
CA GLY A 175 -6.52 -1.38 7.79
C GLY A 175 -6.97 0.02 8.20
N LYS A 176 -7.55 0.77 7.25
CA LYS A 176 -8.09 2.13 7.47
C LYS A 176 -9.37 2.15 8.32
N SER A 177 -9.98 1.00 8.58
CA SER A 177 -11.29 0.94 9.22
C SER A 177 -11.18 0.97 10.73
N GLN A 178 -12.31 1.33 11.35
CA GLN A 178 -12.56 1.07 12.76
C GLN A 178 -12.29 -0.41 13.06
N ARG A 179 -11.67 -0.69 14.20
CA ARG A 179 -11.41 -2.06 14.66
C ARG A 179 -12.73 -2.80 14.84
N SER A 180 -12.75 -4.08 14.51
CA SER A 180 -13.92 -4.92 14.74
C SER A 180 -14.03 -5.31 16.20
N GLU A 181 -15.21 -5.11 16.78
CA GLU A 181 -15.46 -5.38 18.19
C GLU A 181 -15.86 -6.83 18.44
N ALA A 182 -15.12 -7.49 19.32
CA ALA A 182 -15.46 -8.78 19.88
C ALA A 182 -15.85 -8.61 21.36
N VAL A 183 -16.98 -9.20 21.76
CA VAL A 183 -17.50 -9.07 23.11
C VAL A 183 -17.46 -10.42 23.82
N VAL A 184 -16.91 -10.44 25.03
CA VAL A 184 -16.99 -11.56 25.96
C VAL A 184 -17.92 -11.18 27.09
N THR A 185 -19.08 -11.83 27.18
CA THR A 185 -20.11 -11.55 28.19
C THR A 185 -20.15 -12.64 29.27
N ILE A 186 -20.56 -12.27 30.48
CA ILE A 186 -20.85 -13.23 31.54
C ILE A 186 -22.34 -13.53 31.49
N ASN A 187 -22.70 -14.76 31.12
CA ASN A 187 -24.08 -15.22 31.13
C ASN A 187 -24.33 -16.07 32.38
N ARG A 188 -25.12 -15.54 33.33
CA ARG A 188 -25.41 -16.22 34.60
C ARG A 188 -26.46 -17.34 34.47
N THR A 189 -27.29 -17.31 33.43
CA THR A 189 -28.37 -18.28 33.22
C THR A 189 -27.89 -19.58 32.57
N LEU A 190 -26.72 -19.57 31.93
CA LEU A 190 -26.09 -20.79 31.38
C LEU A 190 -25.27 -21.57 32.42
N CYS A 191 -25.18 -21.09 33.66
CA CYS A 191 -24.29 -21.68 34.66
C CYS A 191 -24.98 -22.75 35.49
N PRO A 192 -24.31 -23.91 35.72
CA PRO A 192 -24.81 -24.87 36.68
C PRO A 192 -24.84 -24.22 38.07
N ILE A 193 -26.03 -24.14 38.66
CA ILE A 193 -26.20 -23.65 40.02
C ILE A 193 -25.62 -24.70 40.97
N VAL A 194 -24.48 -24.40 41.58
CA VAL A 194 -23.93 -25.23 42.65
C VAL A 194 -24.61 -24.85 43.96
N THR A 195 -25.66 -25.59 44.32
CA THR A 195 -26.32 -25.42 45.62
C THR A 195 -25.56 -26.20 46.69
N ILE A 196 -24.81 -25.50 47.54
CA ILE A 196 -24.18 -26.10 48.72
C ILE A 196 -25.26 -26.29 49.80
N LYS A 197 -25.73 -27.53 50.01
CA LYS A 197 -26.47 -27.87 51.23
C LYS A 197 -25.47 -28.04 52.36
N ARG A 198 -25.46 -27.12 53.34
CA ARG A 198 -24.82 -27.38 54.63
C ARG A 198 -25.56 -28.56 55.28
N ARG A 199 -24.80 -29.60 55.63
CA ARG A 199 -25.26 -30.66 56.54
C ARG A 199 -25.12 -30.19 57.97
#